data_AF-A0A9Q9ERY3-F1
#
_entry.id   AF-A0A9Q9ERY3-F1
#
_cell.length_a   1.000
_cell.length_b   1.000
_cell.length_c   1.000
_cell.angle_alpha   90.00
_cell.angle_beta   90.00
_cell.angle_gamma   90.00
#
_symmetry.space_group_name_H-M   'P 1'
#
loop_
_entity.id
_entity.type
_entity.pdbx_description
1 polymer ?
#
loop_
_entity_poly.entity_id
_entity_poly.type
_entity_poly.pdbx_seq_one_letter_code
_entity_poly.pdbx_strand_id
1 'polypeptide(L)'
;MKTINKHKAHAFKGAVALITTAFLALLLTASPNTAGGGGGGTLAPFADKTYTVEGVSFTMKAIKAAKPATLGVADESNNPEHTVNLRAYFIGETEVTQELWEKVMGENPSYFQGADKLPAAGEEQGKRSVEKVSWVDCIAFCNELTKKVTELGAAECVYYLKEDGTTVYTKEHVQAGKEPVQEA
;
A
#
# COMPACT_ATOMS: atom_id res chain seq x y z
N MET A 1 27.57 -34.15 -34.25
CA MET A 1 27.75 -35.01 -33.06
C MET A 1 27.85 -34.06 -31.85
N LYS A 2 26.91 -34.20 -30.91
CA LYS A 2 26.67 -33.29 -29.78
C LYS A 2 27.78 -33.38 -28.73
N THR A 3 28.12 -32.25 -28.10
CA THR A 3 28.67 -32.24 -26.74
C THR A 3 27.82 -31.28 -25.90
N ILE A 4 27.16 -31.83 -24.88
CA ILE A 4 26.21 -31.15 -23.99
C ILE A 4 26.97 -30.82 -22.70
N ASN A 5 27.12 -29.54 -22.36
CA ASN A 5 27.57 -29.14 -21.03
C ASN A 5 26.38 -29.13 -20.06
N LYS A 6 26.45 -29.99 -19.04
CA LYS A 6 25.45 -30.11 -17.97
C LYS A 6 25.60 -28.94 -16.99
N HIS A 7 24.62 -28.05 -16.94
CA HIS A 7 24.46 -27.17 -15.79
C HIS A 7 23.78 -27.94 -14.65
N LYS A 8 24.42 -27.92 -13.48
CA LYS A 8 23.91 -28.51 -12.23
C LYS A 8 22.67 -27.72 -11.80
N ALA A 9 21.55 -28.42 -11.64
CA ALA A 9 20.37 -27.89 -10.99
C ALA A 9 20.66 -27.71 -9.49
N HIS A 10 20.62 -26.47 -9.01
CA HIS A 10 20.57 -26.19 -7.58
C HIS A 10 19.10 -26.27 -7.15
N ALA A 11 18.78 -27.32 -6.39
CA ALA A 11 17.48 -27.49 -5.75
C ALA A 11 17.29 -26.40 -4.69
N PHE A 12 16.40 -25.45 -4.94
CA PHE A 12 15.95 -24.49 -3.93
C PHE A 12 14.93 -25.19 -3.04
N LYS A 13 15.41 -25.72 -1.90
CA LYS A 13 14.57 -26.11 -0.77
C LYS A 13 14.40 -24.86 0.10
N GLY A 14 13.30 -24.14 -0.08
CA GLY A 14 12.97 -22.94 0.68
C GLY A 14 11.46 -22.86 0.84
N ALA A 15 11.00 -22.58 2.06
CA ALA A 15 9.62 -22.67 2.51
C ALA A 15 8.64 -21.89 1.61
N VAL A 16 7.45 -22.45 1.47
CA VAL A 16 6.28 -21.76 0.92
C VAL A 16 5.94 -20.63 1.88
N ALA A 17 6.51 -19.45 1.64
CA ALA A 17 5.94 -18.22 2.14
C ALA A 17 4.63 -18.03 1.37
N LEU A 18 3.51 -18.32 2.03
CA LEU A 18 2.21 -17.83 1.62
C LEU A 18 2.37 -16.35 1.31
N ILE A 19 2.32 -16.00 0.02
CA ILE A 19 2.15 -14.62 -0.42
C ILE A 19 0.72 -14.31 -0.03
N THR A 20 0.53 -13.95 1.24
CA THR A 20 -0.65 -13.24 1.68
C THR A 20 -0.59 -11.93 0.92
N THR A 21 -1.46 -11.81 -0.07
CA THR A 21 -1.76 -10.57 -0.77
C THR A 21 -2.21 -9.57 0.28
N ALA A 22 -1.25 -8.82 0.82
CA ALA A 22 -1.52 -7.71 1.71
C ALA A 22 -2.21 -6.64 0.86
N PHE A 23 -3.53 -6.57 0.98
CA PHE A 23 -4.25 -5.33 0.70
C PHE A 23 -3.64 -4.27 1.59
N LEU A 24 -2.67 -3.52 1.05
CA LEU A 24 -2.07 -2.39 1.73
C LEU A 24 -3.11 -1.28 1.74
N ALA A 25 -4.00 -1.33 2.73
CA ALA A 25 -4.83 -0.19 3.06
C ALA A 25 -3.88 0.91 3.51
N LEU A 26 -3.75 1.97 2.71
CA LEU A 26 -3.26 3.26 3.18
C LEU A 26 -4.26 3.73 4.25
N LEU A 27 -4.05 3.28 5.47
CA LEU A 27 -4.86 3.57 6.65
C LEU A 27 -4.61 5.02 7.05
N LEU A 28 -5.23 5.93 6.32
CA LEU A 28 -5.52 7.27 6.83
C LEU A 28 -6.57 7.09 7.92
N THR A 29 -6.11 6.91 9.14
CA THR A 29 -6.98 6.85 10.31
C THR A 29 -7.60 8.23 10.49
N ALA A 30 -8.84 8.39 10.02
CA ALA A 30 -9.64 9.53 10.43
C ALA A 30 -9.87 9.36 11.94
N SER A 31 -9.08 10.03 12.77
CA SER A 31 -9.31 10.08 14.22
C SER A 31 -10.57 10.90 14.47
N PRO A 32 -11.69 10.33 14.97
CA PRO A 32 -12.79 11.14 15.47
C PRO A 32 -12.72 11.06 17.00
N ASN A 33 -11.67 11.62 17.59
CA ASN A 33 -11.62 11.79 19.04
C ASN A 33 -11.83 13.27 19.37
N THR A 34 -13.10 13.69 19.36
CA THR A 34 -13.58 14.72 20.27
C THR A 34 -14.64 14.08 21.14
N ALA A 35 -14.22 13.59 22.30
CA ALA A 35 -15.13 13.23 23.36
C ALA A 35 -15.62 14.53 24.03
N GLY A 36 -16.93 14.75 23.99
CA GLY A 36 -17.62 15.73 24.84
C GLY A 36 -17.95 17.07 24.17
N GLY A 37 -19.25 17.37 24.08
CA GLY A 37 -19.75 18.73 23.86
C GLY A 37 -20.80 18.81 22.75
N GLY A 38 -22.08 18.84 23.14
CA GLY A 38 -23.19 19.07 22.22
C GLY A 38 -23.03 20.37 21.43
N GLY A 39 -22.95 20.26 20.12
CA GLY A 39 -23.00 21.37 19.18
C GLY A 39 -23.49 20.84 17.84
N GLY A 40 -24.64 21.34 17.37
CA GLY A 40 -25.28 20.97 16.11
C GLY A 40 -24.52 21.48 14.89
N GLY A 41 -23.25 21.09 14.74
CA GLY A 41 -22.53 21.16 13.47
C GLY A 41 -22.79 19.88 12.70
N THR A 42 -23.33 19.98 11.49
CA THR A 42 -23.42 18.84 10.57
C THR A 42 -22.01 18.32 10.32
N LEU A 43 -21.66 17.18 10.92
CA LEU A 43 -20.42 16.47 10.60
C LEU A 43 -20.43 16.22 9.08
N ALA A 44 -19.37 16.63 8.38
CA ALA A 44 -19.23 16.33 6.97
C ALA A 44 -19.37 14.81 6.77
N PRO A 45 -20.11 14.34 5.75
CA PRO A 45 -20.28 12.92 5.54
C PRO A 45 -18.92 12.25 5.32
N PHE A 46 -18.70 11.12 5.98
CA PHE A 46 -17.56 10.23 5.71
C PHE A 46 -17.74 9.67 4.30
N ALA A 47 -17.13 10.35 3.32
CA ALA A 47 -17.30 10.15 1.90
C ALA A 47 -15.95 10.03 1.21
N ASP A 48 -15.95 9.49 -0.01
CA ASP A 48 -14.76 9.30 -0.81
C ASP A 48 -13.94 10.59 -0.92
N LYS A 49 -12.62 10.43 -0.88
CA LYS A 49 -11.68 11.55 -0.93
C LYS A 49 -10.71 11.38 -2.07
N THR A 50 -10.56 12.41 -2.90
CA THR A 50 -9.59 12.41 -4.00
C THR A 50 -8.44 13.32 -3.65
N TYR A 51 -7.23 12.79 -3.74
CA TYR A 51 -5.99 13.51 -3.55
C TYR A 51 -5.28 13.70 -4.88
N THR A 52 -4.38 14.68 -4.96
CA THR A 52 -3.56 14.92 -6.15
C THR A 52 -2.11 15.14 -5.76
N VAL A 53 -1.20 14.46 -6.44
CA VAL A 53 0.25 14.63 -6.32
C VAL A 53 0.81 14.91 -7.71
N GLU A 54 1.40 16.09 -7.90
CA GLU A 54 2.06 16.48 -9.15
C GLU A 54 1.22 16.22 -10.42
N GLY A 55 -0.10 16.46 -10.33
CA GLY A 55 -1.05 16.29 -11.44
C GLY A 55 -1.66 14.88 -11.58
N VAL A 56 -1.21 13.91 -10.78
CA VAL A 56 -1.81 12.57 -10.70
C VAL A 56 -2.84 12.54 -9.58
N SER A 57 -4.11 12.30 -9.92
CA SER A 57 -5.18 12.15 -8.94
C SER A 57 -5.44 10.68 -8.61
N PHE A 58 -5.72 10.39 -7.34
CA PHE A 58 -6.15 9.08 -6.87
C PHE A 58 -7.26 9.22 -5.84
N THR A 59 -8.24 8.32 -5.92
CA THR A 59 -9.43 8.34 -5.06
C THR A 59 -9.32 7.27 -3.97
N MET A 60 -9.64 7.67 -2.76
CA MET A 60 -9.73 6.85 -1.56
C MET A 60 -11.21 6.65 -1.23
N LYS A 61 -11.69 5.41 -1.30
CA LYS A 61 -13.07 5.02 -1.01
C LYS A 61 -13.33 4.93 0.48
N ALA A 62 -14.41 5.55 0.93
CA ALA A 62 -14.82 5.54 2.33
C ALA A 62 -15.47 4.20 2.71
N ILE A 63 -14.83 3.44 3.60
CA ILE A 63 -15.38 2.21 4.17
C ILE A 63 -15.90 2.50 5.58
N LYS A 64 -17.22 2.39 5.75
CA LYS A 64 -17.86 2.60 7.06
C LYS A 64 -17.40 1.55 8.06
N ALA A 65 -17.43 1.91 9.35
CA ALA A 65 -17.15 0.97 10.43
C ALA A 65 -18.07 -0.25 10.34
N ALA A 66 -17.53 -1.43 10.64
CA ALA A 66 -18.26 -2.68 10.63
C ALA A 66 -17.97 -3.46 11.92
N LYS A 67 -19.01 -3.70 12.71
CA LYS A 67 -18.92 -4.33 14.04
C LYS A 67 -20.19 -5.13 14.33
N PRO A 68 -20.17 -6.48 14.31
CA PRO A 68 -19.12 -7.35 13.78
C PRO A 68 -19.12 -7.45 12.23
N ALA A 69 -17.96 -7.69 11.62
CA ALA A 69 -17.85 -8.14 10.23
C ALA A 69 -17.30 -9.58 10.20
N THR A 70 -17.94 -10.46 9.42
CA THR A 70 -17.45 -11.82 9.18
C THR A 70 -16.50 -11.80 7.98
N LEU A 71 -15.30 -12.33 8.17
CA LEU A 71 -14.31 -12.60 7.14
C LEU A 71 -14.00 -14.10 7.09
N GLY A 72 -13.35 -14.55 6.02
CA GLY A 72 -12.98 -15.95 5.83
C GLY A 72 -14.09 -16.77 5.16
N VAL A 73 -13.78 -18.04 4.92
CA VAL A 73 -14.70 -19.02 4.32
C VAL A 73 -14.67 -20.27 5.20
N ALA A 74 -15.83 -20.82 5.54
CA ALA A 74 -15.95 -21.88 6.56
C ALA A 74 -14.98 -23.07 6.34
N ASP A 75 -14.78 -23.49 5.10
CA ASP A 75 -13.96 -24.64 4.75
C ASP A 75 -12.49 -24.30 4.42
N GLU A 76 -12.07 -23.04 4.57
CA GLU A 76 -10.69 -22.64 4.32
C GLU A 76 -9.80 -22.76 5.55
N SER A 77 -8.95 -23.79 5.59
CA SER A 77 -8.15 -24.13 6.77
C SER A 77 -7.21 -23.01 7.27
N ASN A 78 -6.70 -22.18 6.36
CA ASN A 78 -5.82 -21.05 6.69
C ASN A 78 -6.57 -19.72 6.86
N ASN A 79 -7.88 -19.68 6.56
CA ASN A 79 -8.71 -18.50 6.71
C ASN A 79 -10.17 -18.88 6.99
N PRO A 80 -10.44 -19.64 8.07
CA PRO A 80 -11.80 -20.05 8.40
C PRO A 80 -12.63 -18.82 8.75
N GLU A 81 -13.95 -18.94 8.72
CA GLU A 81 -14.82 -17.85 9.14
C GLU A 81 -14.47 -17.34 10.55
N HIS A 82 -14.29 -16.03 10.66
CA HIS A 82 -13.98 -15.35 11.90
C HIS A 82 -14.53 -13.93 11.90
N THR A 83 -14.69 -13.37 13.09
CA THR A 83 -15.28 -12.03 13.27
C THR A 83 -14.20 -11.00 13.58
N VAL A 84 -14.29 -9.86 12.92
CA VAL A 84 -13.46 -8.68 13.18
C VAL A 84 -14.30 -7.44 13.48
N ASN A 85 -13.71 -6.50 14.21
CA ASN A 85 -14.27 -5.17 14.43
C ASN A 85 -13.42 -4.15 13.68
N LEU A 86 -13.97 -3.58 12.62
CA LEU A 86 -13.31 -2.56 11.82
C LEU A 86 -13.82 -1.17 12.21
N ARG A 87 -12.90 -0.24 12.43
CA ARG A 87 -13.21 1.20 12.47
C ARG A 87 -13.51 1.67 11.04
N ALA A 88 -14.06 2.87 10.88
CA ALA A 88 -14.17 3.45 9.55
C ALA A 88 -12.75 3.75 9.02
N TYR A 89 -12.51 3.49 7.73
CA TYR A 89 -11.22 3.69 7.09
C TYR A 89 -11.38 4.00 5.61
N PHE A 90 -10.29 4.38 4.97
CA PHE A 90 -10.23 4.58 3.52
C PHE A 90 -9.41 3.48 2.85
N ILE A 91 -9.78 3.10 1.63
CA ILE A 91 -9.00 2.18 0.77
C ILE A 91 -8.88 2.78 -0.62
N GLY A 92 -7.77 2.57 -1.31
CA GLY A 92 -7.61 3.05 -2.70
C GLY A 92 -8.69 2.47 -3.61
N GLU A 93 -9.24 3.30 -4.49
CA GLU A 93 -10.19 2.85 -5.52
C GLU A 93 -9.52 1.88 -6.51
N THR A 94 -8.24 2.09 -6.78
CA THR A 94 -7.41 1.26 -7.65
C THR A 94 -6.15 0.81 -6.90
N GLU A 95 -5.46 -0.16 -7.49
CA GLU A 95 -4.05 -0.41 -7.16
C GLU A 95 -3.21 0.85 -7.42
N VAL A 96 -2.04 0.95 -6.78
CA VAL A 96 -1.11 2.06 -7.02
C VAL A 96 -0.61 1.98 -8.45
N THR A 97 -0.79 3.06 -9.21
CA THR A 97 -0.39 3.12 -10.61
C THR A 97 1.10 3.44 -10.77
N GLN A 98 1.67 3.06 -11.91
CA GLN A 98 3.07 3.37 -12.25
C GLN A 98 3.35 4.87 -12.23
N GLU A 99 2.44 5.69 -12.76
CA GLU A 99 2.60 7.14 -12.75
C GLU A 99 2.58 7.72 -11.32
N LEU A 100 1.69 7.23 -10.44
CA LEU A 100 1.62 7.72 -9.06
C LEU A 100 2.87 7.33 -8.30
N TRP A 101 3.31 6.08 -8.46
CA TRP A 101 4.55 5.58 -7.89
C TRP A 101 5.74 6.43 -8.32
N GLU A 102 5.91 6.70 -9.60
CA GLU A 102 7.04 7.49 -10.12
C GLU A 102 7.02 8.92 -9.59
N LYS A 103 5.85 9.57 -9.47
CA LYS A 103 5.74 10.91 -8.86
C LYS A 103 6.11 10.95 -7.38
N VAL A 104 5.89 9.85 -6.66
CA VAL A 104 6.17 9.76 -5.23
C VAL A 104 7.61 9.32 -4.96
N MET A 105 8.05 8.26 -5.62
CA MET A 105 9.34 7.60 -5.36
C MET A 105 10.46 8.14 -6.23
N GLY A 106 10.16 8.72 -7.40
CA GLY A 106 11.13 9.29 -8.34
C GLY A 106 11.70 8.29 -9.34
N GLU A 107 11.21 7.05 -9.34
CA GLU A 107 11.61 6.00 -10.27
C GLU A 107 10.42 5.06 -10.53
N ASN A 108 10.46 4.29 -11.63
CA ASN A 108 9.48 3.26 -11.94
C ASN A 108 10.17 1.88 -12.03
N PRO A 109 10.00 1.00 -11.03
CA PRO A 109 10.68 -0.31 -10.99
C PRO A 109 9.97 -1.40 -11.83
N SER A 110 8.80 -1.09 -12.37
CA SER A 110 7.91 -2.06 -13.04
C SER A 110 8.64 -2.86 -14.12
N TYR A 111 8.42 -4.17 -14.17
CA TYR A 111 8.85 -4.99 -15.30
C TYR A 111 8.04 -4.65 -16.56
N PHE A 112 6.74 -4.43 -16.44
CA PHE A 112 5.82 -4.17 -17.53
C PHE A 112 5.79 -2.69 -17.91
N GLN A 113 6.91 -2.24 -18.46
CA GLN A 113 7.08 -0.93 -19.07
C GLN A 113 8.01 -1.02 -20.29
N GLY A 114 8.05 0.05 -21.09
CA GLY A 114 8.92 0.16 -22.27
C GLY A 114 8.32 -0.41 -23.56
N ALA A 115 9.05 -0.21 -24.66
CA ALA A 115 8.55 -0.46 -26.02
C ALA A 115 8.16 -1.92 -26.32
N ASP A 116 8.77 -2.89 -25.62
CA ASP A 116 8.49 -4.32 -25.85
C ASP A 116 7.35 -4.87 -24.98
N LYS A 117 6.77 -4.04 -24.09
CA LYS A 117 5.73 -4.44 -23.13
C LYS A 117 4.60 -3.43 -23.08
N LEU A 118 4.22 -2.95 -24.27
CA LEU A 118 3.15 -1.99 -24.45
C LEU A 118 1.86 -2.47 -23.76
N PRO A 119 1.05 -1.53 -23.24
CA PRO A 119 -0.27 -1.85 -22.72
C PRO A 119 -1.17 -2.43 -23.83
N ALA A 120 -2.29 -3.04 -23.44
CA ALA A 120 -3.27 -3.48 -24.44
C ALA A 120 -3.84 -2.28 -25.20
N ALA A 121 -4.43 -2.52 -26.37
CA ALA A 121 -4.98 -1.45 -27.19
C ALA A 121 -6.08 -0.68 -26.42
N GLY A 122 -5.89 0.64 -26.27
CA GLY A 122 -6.80 1.51 -25.52
C GLY A 122 -6.45 1.70 -24.03
N GLU A 123 -5.44 0.98 -23.52
CA GLU A 123 -4.93 1.18 -22.16
C GLU A 123 -3.77 2.19 -22.14
N GLU A 124 -3.67 2.95 -21.04
CA GLU A 124 -2.58 3.90 -20.81
C GLU A 124 -1.48 3.29 -19.93
N GLN A 125 -0.23 3.37 -20.37
CA GLN A 125 0.90 2.76 -19.66
C GLN A 125 1.03 3.27 -18.21
N GLY A 126 0.85 4.57 -17.99
CA GLY A 126 0.95 5.17 -16.65
C GLY A 126 -0.12 4.69 -15.67
N LYS A 127 -1.29 4.26 -16.19
CA LYS A 127 -2.44 3.78 -15.40
C LYS A 127 -2.36 2.30 -15.02
N ARG A 128 -1.36 1.58 -15.53
CA ARG A 128 -1.10 0.20 -15.09
C ARG A 128 -0.62 0.21 -13.65
N SER A 129 -0.87 -0.88 -12.93
CA SER A 129 -0.37 -1.08 -11.58
C SER A 129 1.16 -1.12 -11.57
N VAL A 130 1.75 -0.53 -10.54
CA VAL A 130 3.18 -0.69 -10.27
C VAL A 130 3.46 -2.11 -9.78
N GLU A 131 4.56 -2.69 -10.25
CA GLU A 131 5.03 -4.01 -9.80
C GLU A 131 6.56 -4.05 -9.71
N LYS A 132 7.13 -5.20 -9.35
CA LYS A 132 8.55 -5.34 -8.93
C LYS A 132 8.95 -4.52 -7.69
N VAL A 133 7.99 -4.19 -6.85
CA VAL A 133 8.21 -3.52 -5.56
C VAL A 133 8.18 -4.53 -4.42
N SER A 134 9.04 -4.35 -3.42
CA SER A 134 9.03 -5.15 -2.20
C SER A 134 8.08 -4.55 -1.16
N TRP A 135 7.80 -5.31 -0.09
CA TRP A 135 6.95 -4.84 0.99
C TRP A 135 7.49 -3.57 1.68
N VAL A 136 8.81 -3.47 1.86
CA VAL A 136 9.43 -2.26 2.46
C VAL A 136 9.39 -1.06 1.52
N ASP A 137 9.44 -1.27 0.20
CA ASP A 137 9.25 -0.21 -0.78
C ASP A 137 7.83 0.36 -0.67
N CYS A 138 6.81 -0.51 -0.53
CA CYS A 138 5.42 -0.08 -0.40
C CYS A 138 5.19 0.74 0.88
N ILE A 139 5.83 0.37 1.99
CA ILE A 139 5.75 1.15 3.24
C ILE A 139 6.40 2.51 3.09
N ALA A 140 7.59 2.58 2.48
CA ALA A 140 8.24 3.85 2.18
C ALA A 140 7.35 4.71 1.28
N PHE A 141 6.75 4.13 0.24
CA PHE A 141 5.79 4.80 -0.63
C PHE A 141 4.63 5.42 0.15
N CYS A 142 4.03 4.70 1.11
CA CYS A 142 2.94 5.25 1.92
C CYS A 142 3.36 6.53 2.66
N ASN A 143 4.53 6.53 3.32
CA ASN A 143 5.03 7.72 4.01
C ASN A 143 5.42 8.84 3.04
N GLU A 144 6.08 8.54 1.92
CA GLU A 144 6.40 9.53 0.89
C GLU A 144 5.14 10.16 0.28
N LEU A 145 4.10 9.35 0.03
CA LEU A 145 2.82 9.82 -0.45
C LEU A 145 2.16 10.75 0.56
N THR A 146 2.10 10.35 1.84
CA THR A 146 1.57 11.18 2.92
C THR A 146 2.28 12.53 2.99
N LYS A 147 3.61 12.57 2.84
CA LYS A 147 4.39 13.81 2.80
C LYS A 147 4.11 14.69 1.59
N LYS A 148 3.74 14.09 0.44
CA LYS A 148 3.49 14.80 -0.82
C LYS A 148 2.05 15.29 -0.99
N VAL A 149 1.10 14.71 -0.30
CA VAL A 149 -0.28 15.18 -0.29
C VAL A 149 -0.35 16.47 0.52
N THR A 150 -0.70 17.59 -0.12
CA THR A 150 -0.69 18.93 0.51
C THR A 150 -1.63 19.08 1.71
N GLU A 151 -2.72 18.31 1.74
CA GLU A 151 -3.69 18.28 2.83
C GLU A 151 -3.22 17.43 4.01
N LEU A 152 -2.12 16.70 3.83
CA LEU A 152 -1.46 15.87 4.83
C LEU A 152 -0.05 16.43 5.07
N GLY A 153 0.66 15.86 6.04
CA GLY A 153 2.05 16.23 6.31
C GLY A 153 2.80 15.10 6.99
N ALA A 154 4.11 15.30 7.22
CA ALA A 154 4.97 14.28 7.82
C ALA A 154 4.50 13.80 9.21
N ALA A 155 3.68 14.60 9.91
CA ALA A 155 3.06 14.22 11.17
C ALA A 155 2.00 13.10 11.05
N GLU A 156 1.49 12.86 9.85
CA GLU A 156 0.50 11.80 9.56
C GLU A 156 1.18 10.50 9.07
N CYS A 157 2.52 10.45 9.04
CA CYS A 157 3.25 9.22 8.73
C CYS A 157 3.11 8.21 9.87
N VAL A 158 2.91 6.94 9.55
CA VAL A 158 2.63 5.88 10.55
C VAL A 158 3.69 4.78 10.61
N TYR A 159 4.71 4.87 9.77
CA TYR A 159 5.84 3.94 9.78
C TYR A 159 7.14 4.65 10.14
N TYR A 160 7.89 4.06 11.06
CA TYR A 160 9.11 4.62 11.64
C TYR A 160 10.25 3.61 11.54
N LEU A 161 11.50 4.05 11.69
CA LEU A 161 12.63 3.13 11.79
C LEU A 161 12.47 2.24 13.01
N LYS A 162 12.66 0.94 12.81
CA LYS A 162 12.60 -0.04 13.90
C LYS A 162 13.65 0.21 14.99
N GLU A 163 14.77 0.83 14.63
CA GLU A 163 15.90 1.09 15.53
C GLU A 163 15.56 2.09 16.65
N ASP A 164 14.78 3.13 16.34
CA ASP A 164 14.46 4.21 17.28
C ASP A 164 12.95 4.41 17.51
N GLY A 165 12.10 3.82 16.68
CA GLY A 165 10.64 3.95 16.73
C GLY A 165 10.10 5.37 16.55
N THR A 166 10.92 6.32 16.11
CA THR A 166 10.59 7.76 16.10
C THR A 166 11.00 8.47 14.81
N THR A 167 12.02 8.00 14.09
CA THR A 167 12.40 8.55 12.79
C THR A 167 11.47 8.01 11.72
N VAL A 168 10.81 8.89 10.97
CA VAL A 168 9.91 8.50 9.86
C VAL A 168 10.66 7.62 8.86
N TYR A 169 10.08 6.46 8.52
CA TYR A 169 10.65 5.56 7.53
C TYR A 169 10.49 6.13 6.11
N THR A 170 11.52 6.01 5.27
CA THR A 170 11.59 6.67 3.95
C THR A 170 12.24 5.75 2.93
N LYS A 171 12.24 6.15 1.65
CA LYS A 171 12.89 5.38 0.58
C LYS A 171 14.42 5.28 0.74
N GLU A 172 15.07 6.27 1.34
CA GLU A 172 16.51 6.22 1.63
C GLU A 172 16.83 5.11 2.65
N HIS A 173 15.93 4.88 3.60
CA HIS A 173 16.06 3.79 4.56
C HIS A 173 15.94 2.40 3.92
N VAL A 174 15.13 2.28 2.87
CA VAL A 174 15.05 1.04 2.07
C VAL A 174 16.40 0.75 1.40
N GLN A 175 16.99 1.76 0.75
CA GLN A 175 18.31 1.65 0.11
C GLN A 175 19.43 1.28 1.11
N ALA A 176 19.30 1.75 2.34
CA ALA A 176 20.19 1.42 3.45
C ALA A 176 19.90 0.05 4.11
N GLY A 177 18.91 -0.70 3.63
CA GLY A 177 18.55 -2.02 4.17
C GLY A 177 17.96 -1.97 5.59
N LYS A 178 17.32 -0.86 5.97
CA LYS A 178 16.71 -0.67 7.30
C LYS A 178 15.29 -1.23 7.34
N GLU A 179 14.85 -1.62 8.53
CA GLU A 179 13.49 -2.17 8.74
C GLU A 179 12.53 -1.11 9.30
N PRO A 180 11.26 -1.10 8.83
CA PRO A 180 10.22 -0.26 9.41
C PRO A 180 9.55 -0.95 10.61
N VAL A 181 8.92 -0.13 11.46
CA VAL A 181 7.92 -0.53 12.46
C VAL A 181 6.71 0.42 12.32
N GLN A 182 5.49 -0.11 12.47
CA GLN A 182 4.30 0.73 12.51
C GLN A 182 4.14 1.32 13.92
N GLU A 183 3.66 2.56 14.01
CA GLU A 183 3.24 3.14 15.29
C GLU A 183 2.25 2.21 16.00
N ALA A 184 2.43 2.05 17.31
CA ALA A 184 1.64 1.15 18.16
C ALA A 184 0.31 1.78 18.60
#